data_AF-A0A846DZL6-F1
#
_entry.id   AF-A0A846DZL6-F1
#
_cell.length_a   1.000
_cell.length_b   1.000
_cell.length_c   1.000
_cell.angle_alpha   90.00
_cell.angle_beta   90.00
_cell.angle_gamma   90.00
#
_symmetry.space_group_name_H-M   'P 1'
#
loop_
_entity.id
_entity.type
_entity.pdbx_description
1 polymer ?
#
loop_
_entity_poly.entity_id
_entity_poly.type
_entity_poly.pdbx_seq_one_letter_code
_entity_poly.pdbx_strand_id
1 'polypeptide(L)'
;EVNGFTISWLMQSSFKPPMVVNCVRQDSVSHEMIKKSGVFAVSFLDSGQKDLAAQFFKPKRRVGNKFDDVEFYEGQETGCPIIADSLGYIECKVIDSVEEGDHTVYVSEVIASGIHREGEPLVLESTGWQYGG
;
A
#
# COMPACT_ATOMS: atom_id res chain seq x y z
N GLU A 1 5.30 15.26 3.12
CA GLU A 1 6.24 14.12 3.30
C GLU A 1 5.60 12.88 2.70
N VAL A 2 6.37 11.89 2.25
CA VAL A 2 5.86 10.65 1.64
C VAL A 2 6.52 9.45 2.31
N ASN A 3 5.80 8.34 2.42
CA ASN A 3 6.33 7.08 2.92
C ASN A 3 5.74 5.91 2.13
N GLY A 4 6.42 4.76 2.15
CA GLY A 4 5.95 3.52 1.54
C GLY A 4 6.43 2.33 2.36
N PHE A 5 5.68 1.24 2.32
CA PHE A 5 6.01 -0.01 3.00
C PHE A 5 5.37 -1.19 2.28
N THR A 6 5.94 -2.38 2.46
CA THR A 6 5.34 -3.62 1.94
C THR A 6 4.30 -4.13 2.92
N ILE A 7 3.11 -4.46 2.41
CA ILE A 7 1.98 -4.97 3.19
C ILE A 7 1.50 -6.30 2.62
N SER A 8 1.12 -7.22 3.50
CA SER A 8 0.47 -8.49 3.14
C SER A 8 -0.94 -8.64 3.72
N TRP A 9 -1.28 -7.91 4.79
CA TRP A 9 -2.61 -7.93 5.40
C TRP A 9 -3.52 -6.92 4.70
N LEU A 10 -3.98 -7.30 3.50
CA LEU A 10 -4.89 -6.52 2.66
C LEU A 10 -5.96 -7.46 2.09
N MET A 11 -7.22 -7.07 2.17
CA MET A 11 -8.33 -7.81 1.57
C MET A 11 -9.46 -6.88 1.12
N GLN A 12 -10.24 -7.31 0.13
CA GLN A 12 -11.52 -6.67 -0.17
C GLN A 12 -12.51 -6.94 0.97
N SER A 13 -13.29 -5.92 1.36
CA SER A 13 -14.28 -6.00 2.44
C SER A 13 -15.70 -5.66 2.00
N SER A 14 -15.90 -5.11 0.79
CA SER A 14 -17.23 -4.82 0.24
C SER A 14 -17.23 -4.65 -1.28
N PHE A 15 -18.40 -4.88 -1.89
CA PHE A 15 -18.68 -4.54 -3.30
C PHE A 15 -19.30 -3.15 -3.47
N LYS A 16 -20.20 -2.71 -2.59
CA LYS A 16 -20.90 -1.43 -2.72
C LYS A 16 -21.10 -0.73 -1.35
N PRO A 17 -20.37 0.37 -1.07
CA PRO A 17 -19.26 0.90 -1.89
C PRO A 17 -18.09 -0.10 -1.97
N PRO A 18 -17.21 0.00 -2.98
CA PRO A 18 -16.02 -0.85 -3.06
C PRO A 18 -15.09 -0.52 -1.90
N MET A 19 -14.78 -1.50 -1.06
CA MET A 19 -13.94 -1.29 0.12
C MET A 19 -12.86 -2.33 0.25
N VAL A 20 -11.77 -1.91 0.89
CA VAL A 20 -10.69 -2.77 1.35
C VAL A 20 -10.48 -2.61 2.86
N VAL A 21 -9.88 -3.63 3.45
CA VAL A 21 -9.31 -3.58 4.79
C VAL A 21 -7.82 -3.79 4.67
N ASN A 22 -7.04 -2.94 5.34
CA ASN A 22 -5.61 -3.12 5.53
C ASN A 22 -5.23 -2.98 7.00
N CYS A 23 -4.25 -3.76 7.44
CA CYS A 23 -3.75 -3.71 8.81
C CYS A 23 -2.33 -3.15 8.84
N VAL A 24 -2.12 -2.10 9.63
CA VAL A 24 -0.84 -1.39 9.69
C VAL A 24 -0.35 -1.32 11.13
N ARG A 25 0.92 -1.70 11.34
CA ARG A 25 1.55 -1.72 12.66
C ARG A 25 1.59 -0.31 13.26
N GLN A 26 1.15 -0.17 14.52
CA GLN A 26 0.94 1.14 15.15
C GLN A 26 2.22 1.96 15.38
N ASP A 27 3.38 1.31 15.50
CA ASP A 27 4.67 1.98 15.68
C ASP A 27 5.35 2.39 14.36
N SER A 28 4.65 2.24 13.22
CA SER A 28 5.19 2.58 11.90
C SER A 28 4.91 4.03 11.50
N VAL A 29 5.81 4.61 10.72
CA VAL A 29 5.62 5.95 10.11
C VAL A 29 4.37 5.98 9.22
N SER A 30 4.11 4.88 8.48
CA SER A 30 2.93 4.76 7.62
C SER A 30 1.63 4.85 8.41
N HIS A 31 1.56 4.21 9.58
CA HIS A 31 0.36 4.27 10.44
C HIS A 31 0.06 5.72 10.85
N GLU A 32 1.05 6.42 11.38
CA GLU A 32 0.90 7.82 11.77
C GLU A 32 0.49 8.73 10.60
N MET A 33 1.02 8.46 9.40
CA MET A 33 0.64 9.21 8.20
C MET A 33 -0.81 8.91 7.77
N ILE A 34 -1.21 7.63 7.72
CA ILE A 34 -2.58 7.22 7.35
C ILE A 34 -3.59 7.77 8.36
N LYS A 35 -3.29 7.68 9.66
CA LYS A 35 -4.14 8.20 10.74
C LYS A 35 -4.37 9.72 10.62
N LYS A 36 -3.36 10.47 10.18
CA LYS A 36 -3.44 11.94 10.01
C LYS A 36 -4.06 12.36 8.69
N SER A 37 -3.73 11.67 7.59
CA SER A 37 -4.17 12.05 6.24
C SER A 37 -5.56 11.51 5.89
N GLY A 38 -5.95 10.36 6.46
CA GLY A 38 -7.15 9.64 6.10
C GLY A 38 -7.11 9.01 4.70
N VAL A 39 -5.93 8.95 4.06
CA VAL A 39 -5.78 8.41 2.69
C VAL A 39 -4.49 7.58 2.54
N PHE A 40 -4.54 6.60 1.65
CA PHE A 40 -3.37 5.85 1.18
C PHE A 40 -3.59 5.35 -0.25
N ALA A 41 -2.51 4.89 -0.88
CA ALA A 41 -2.57 4.13 -2.13
C ALA A 41 -1.90 2.76 -1.95
N VAL A 42 -2.35 1.77 -2.71
CA VAL A 42 -1.74 0.44 -2.79
C VAL A 42 -1.29 0.22 -4.22
N SER A 43 -0.02 -0.15 -4.41
CA SER A 43 0.51 -0.58 -5.70
C SER A 43 0.65 -2.10 -5.71
N PHE A 44 0.06 -2.77 -6.70
CA PHE A 44 0.11 -4.23 -6.83
C PHE A 44 1.35 -4.64 -7.63
N LEU A 45 2.24 -5.43 -7.02
CA LEU A 45 3.50 -5.83 -7.62
C LEU A 45 3.34 -7.09 -8.47
N ASP A 46 4.15 -7.18 -9.53
CA ASP A 46 4.31 -8.37 -10.37
C ASP A 46 5.10 -9.46 -9.64
N SER A 47 4.85 -10.73 -9.95
CA SER A 47 5.55 -11.91 -9.46
C SER A 47 7.08 -11.82 -9.54
N GLY A 48 7.63 -11.10 -10.53
CA GLY A 48 9.06 -10.86 -10.69
C GLY A 48 9.63 -9.74 -9.80
N GLN A 49 8.79 -8.99 -9.08
CA GLN A 49 9.15 -7.78 -8.33
C GLN A 49 9.38 -8.04 -6.83
N LYS A 50 9.83 -9.23 -6.47
CA LYS A 50 10.20 -9.56 -5.09
C LYS A 50 11.26 -8.61 -4.54
N ASP A 51 12.32 -8.33 -5.30
CA ASP A 51 13.39 -7.43 -4.82
C ASP A 51 12.89 -6.00 -4.61
N LEU A 52 11.96 -5.53 -5.47
CA LEU A 52 11.28 -4.26 -5.31
C LEU A 52 10.48 -4.22 -4.01
N ALA A 53 9.70 -5.26 -3.70
CA ALA A 53 8.98 -5.37 -2.44
C ALA A 53 9.93 -5.35 -1.23
N ALA A 54 11.08 -6.01 -1.32
CA ALA A 54 12.05 -6.05 -0.23
C ALA A 54 12.63 -4.66 0.11
N GLN A 55 12.72 -3.77 -0.89
CA GLN A 55 13.19 -2.41 -0.69
C GLN A 55 12.35 -1.64 0.33
N PHE A 56 11.05 -1.90 0.39
CA PHE A 56 10.10 -1.19 1.26
C PHE A 56 9.95 -1.84 2.65
N PHE A 57 10.86 -2.75 3.04
CA PHE A 57 11.00 -3.18 4.44
C PHE A 57 11.74 -2.17 5.31
N LYS A 58 12.40 -1.19 4.68
CA LYS A 58 13.12 -0.11 5.37
C LYS A 58 12.56 1.25 4.90
N PRO A 59 12.63 2.29 5.74
CA PRO A 59 12.26 3.64 5.33
C PRO A 59 13.02 4.08 4.08
N LYS A 60 12.33 4.78 3.19
CA LYS A 60 12.88 5.34 1.95
C LYS A 60 12.84 6.85 1.97
N ARG A 61 13.81 7.49 1.32
CA ARG A 61 13.84 8.96 1.20
C ARG A 61 13.21 9.39 -0.11
N ARG A 62 12.45 10.49 -0.08
CA ARG A 62 12.00 11.14 -1.32
C ARG A 62 13.16 11.82 -2.01
N VAL A 63 13.38 11.48 -3.28
CA VAL A 63 14.33 12.14 -4.19
C VAL A 63 13.56 12.53 -5.45
N GLY A 64 13.00 13.74 -5.48
CA GLY A 64 12.11 14.18 -6.56
C GLY A 64 10.85 13.30 -6.63
N ASN A 65 10.71 12.54 -7.71
CA ASN A 65 9.65 11.57 -7.97
C ASN A 65 10.09 10.11 -7.70
N LYS A 66 11.07 9.91 -6.80
CA LYS A 66 11.57 8.59 -6.45
C LYS A 66 11.60 8.35 -4.94
N PHE A 67 11.40 7.09 -4.56
CA PHE A 67 11.78 6.53 -3.27
C PHE A 67 13.18 5.96 -3.39
N ASP A 68 14.18 6.75 -3.00
CA ASP A 68 15.59 6.55 -3.37
C ASP A 68 15.75 6.34 -4.90
N ASP A 69 15.73 5.10 -5.38
CA ASP A 69 15.86 4.67 -6.78
C ASP A 69 14.53 4.25 -7.44
N VAL A 70 13.47 4.03 -6.67
CA VAL A 70 12.18 3.54 -7.17
C VAL A 70 11.28 4.68 -7.64
N GLU A 71 10.88 4.66 -8.92
CA GLU A 71 10.01 5.69 -9.51
C GLU A 71 8.56 5.58 -9.04
N PHE A 72 8.00 6.74 -8.67
CA PHE A 72 6.58 6.89 -8.37
C PHE A 72 6.01 8.13 -9.06
N TYR A 73 4.70 8.15 -9.20
CA TYR A 73 3.94 9.37 -9.50
C TYR A 73 2.89 9.60 -8.41
N GLU A 74 2.41 10.83 -8.27
CA GLU A 74 1.38 11.17 -7.27
C GLU A 74 -0.01 10.81 -7.83
N GLY A 75 -0.79 10.04 -7.06
CA GLY A 75 -2.16 9.69 -7.38
C GLY A 75 -3.07 10.92 -7.46
N GLN A 76 -4.05 10.90 -8.35
CA GLN A 76 -4.85 12.09 -8.66
C GLN A 76 -5.84 12.42 -7.55
N GLU A 77 -6.38 11.41 -6.86
CA GLU A 77 -7.41 11.59 -5.84
C GLU A 77 -6.82 11.79 -4.43
N THR A 78 -5.72 11.12 -4.12
CA THR A 78 -5.14 11.10 -2.76
C THR A 78 -3.82 11.87 -2.65
N GLY A 79 -3.14 12.15 -3.77
CA GLY A 79 -1.77 12.65 -3.78
C GLY A 79 -0.74 11.64 -3.24
N CYS A 80 -1.15 10.39 -2.96
CA CYS A 80 -0.25 9.36 -2.45
C CYS A 80 0.67 8.86 -3.57
N PRO A 81 1.90 8.44 -3.23
CA PRO A 81 2.84 7.92 -4.22
C PRO A 81 2.40 6.53 -4.72
N ILE A 82 2.29 6.37 -6.04
CA ILE A 82 2.00 5.12 -6.74
C ILE A 82 3.25 4.67 -7.48
N ILE A 83 3.66 3.42 -7.26
CA ILE A 83 4.86 2.85 -7.90
C ILE A 83 4.61 2.73 -9.41
N ALA A 84 5.43 3.41 -10.21
CA ALA A 84 5.20 3.52 -11.65
C ALA A 84 5.28 2.16 -12.37
N ASP A 85 6.13 1.25 -11.88
CA ASP A 85 6.34 -0.08 -12.44
C ASP A 85 5.42 -1.15 -11.81
N SER A 86 4.37 -0.80 -11.06
CA SER A 86 3.41 -1.79 -10.55
C SER A 86 2.49 -2.33 -11.65
N LEU A 87 1.79 -3.46 -11.41
CA LEU A 87 0.72 -3.95 -12.29
C LEU A 87 -0.46 -2.97 -12.36
N GLY A 88 -0.76 -2.34 -11.23
CA GLY A 88 -1.83 -1.37 -11.09
C GLY A 88 -1.87 -0.83 -9.67
N TYR A 89 -2.93 -0.10 -9.35
CA TYR A 89 -3.11 0.51 -8.04
C TYR A 89 -4.58 0.72 -7.67
N ILE A 90 -4.78 0.96 -6.37
CA ILE A 90 -5.99 1.56 -5.82
C ILE A 90 -5.62 2.77 -4.95
N GLU A 91 -6.44 3.79 -4.99
CA GLU A 91 -6.41 4.94 -4.10
C GLU A 91 -7.58 4.81 -3.11
N CYS A 92 -7.29 4.97 -1.82
CA CYS A 92 -8.20 4.63 -0.74
C CYS A 92 -8.38 5.80 0.21
N LYS A 93 -9.63 5.99 0.66
CA LYS A 93 -9.99 6.90 1.74
C LYS A 93 -10.45 6.09 2.95
N VAL A 94 -9.83 6.33 4.09
CA VAL A 94 -10.20 5.71 5.36
C VAL A 94 -11.60 6.19 5.76
N ILE A 95 -12.48 5.25 6.06
CA ILE A 95 -13.84 5.52 6.54
C ILE A 95 -14.02 5.13 8.01
N ASP A 96 -13.25 4.17 8.50
CA ASP A 96 -13.28 3.71 9.88
C ASP A 96 -11.96 3.00 10.25
N SER A 97 -11.71 2.83 11.54
CA SER A 97 -10.54 2.12 12.05
C SER A 97 -10.79 1.41 13.38
N VAL A 98 -10.22 0.21 13.53
CA VAL A 98 -10.21 -0.55 14.79
C VAL A 98 -8.78 -0.59 15.33
N GLU A 99 -8.54 0.03 16.49
CA GLU A 99 -7.23 0.16 17.13
C GLU A 99 -7.06 -0.85 18.28
N GLU A 100 -7.26 -2.13 17.98
CA GLU A 100 -7.16 -3.23 18.96
C GLU A 100 -5.91 -4.08 18.69
N GLY A 101 -4.94 -4.05 19.62
CA GLY A 101 -3.67 -4.79 19.50
C GLY A 101 -2.50 -3.94 19.00
N ASP A 102 -1.56 -4.56 18.29
CA ASP A 102 -0.32 -3.93 17.78
C ASP A 102 -0.44 -3.40 16.34
N HIS A 103 -1.55 -3.70 15.66
CA HIS A 103 -1.91 -3.15 14.36
C HIS A 103 -3.24 -2.41 14.45
N THR A 104 -3.39 -1.37 13.65
CA THR A 104 -4.70 -0.76 13.38
C THR A 104 -5.28 -1.36 12.12
N VAL A 105 -6.54 -1.80 12.20
CA VAL A 105 -7.33 -2.23 11.05
C VAL A 105 -7.99 -1.00 10.47
N TYR A 106 -7.64 -0.60 9.25
CA TYR A 106 -8.31 0.49 8.54
C TYR A 106 -9.33 -0.08 7.57
N VAL A 107 -10.58 0.38 7.68
CA VAL A 107 -11.63 0.13 6.69
C VAL A 107 -11.66 1.33 5.76
N SER A 108 -11.54 1.09 4.45
CA SER A 108 -11.35 2.17 3.49
C SER A 108 -12.14 1.95 2.22
N GLU A 109 -12.75 3.02 1.70
CA GLU A 109 -13.39 3.06 0.40
C GLU A 109 -12.34 3.25 -0.70
N VAL A 110 -12.46 2.48 -1.78
CA VAL A 110 -11.65 2.66 -2.99
C VAL A 110 -12.25 3.79 -3.81
N ILE A 111 -11.53 4.90 -3.93
CA ILE A 111 -12.02 6.13 -4.60
C ILE A 111 -11.45 6.31 -6.01
N ALA A 112 -10.33 5.67 -6.33
CA ALA A 112 -9.80 5.54 -7.69
C ALA A 112 -9.00 4.25 -7.85
N SER A 113 -8.82 3.82 -9.09
CA SER A 113 -7.97 2.68 -9.44
C SER A 113 -7.45 2.81 -10.87
N GLY A 114 -6.36 2.09 -11.14
CA GLY A 114 -5.79 2.03 -12.49
C GLY A 114 -5.02 0.75 -12.71
N ILE A 115 -4.97 0.33 -13.98
CA ILE A 115 -4.17 -0.79 -14.45
C ILE A 115 -3.04 -0.21 -15.29
N HIS A 116 -1.79 -0.51 -14.95
CA HIS A 116 -0.64 -0.16 -15.78
C HIS A 116 -0.37 -1.24 -16.82
N ARG A 117 -0.48 -2.52 -16.43
CA ARG A 117 -0.28 -3.67 -17.32
C ARG A 117 -0.91 -4.95 -16.76
N GLU A 118 -1.14 -5.91 -17.64
CA GLU A 118 -1.45 -7.30 -17.28
C GLU A 118 -0.20 -7.98 -16.69
N GLY A 119 -0.40 -8.96 -15.80
CA GLY A 119 0.67 -9.76 -15.21
C GLY A 119 0.21 -10.58 -14.01
N GLU A 120 1.10 -11.44 -13.52
CA GLU A 120 0.82 -12.29 -12.36
C GLU A 120 1.19 -11.54 -11.07
N PRO A 121 0.31 -11.44 -10.07
CA PRO A 121 0.60 -10.70 -8.85
C PRO A 121 1.65 -11.41 -7.98
N LEU A 122 2.47 -10.63 -7.28
CA LEU A 122 3.37 -11.13 -6.25
C LEU A 122 2.57 -11.63 -5.05
N VAL A 123 2.52 -12.95 -4.89
CA VAL A 123 1.89 -13.62 -3.75
C VAL A 123 2.91 -13.87 -2.63
N LEU A 124 2.53 -13.63 -1.37
CA LEU A 124 3.44 -13.79 -0.23
C LEU A 124 4.06 -15.20 -0.16
N GLU A 125 3.28 -16.23 -0.47
CA GLU A 125 3.71 -17.63 -0.45
C GLU A 125 4.93 -17.90 -1.34
N SER A 126 5.04 -17.25 -2.51
CA SER A 126 6.16 -17.47 -3.44
C SER A 126 7.46 -16.79 -2.99
N THR A 127 7.38 -15.90 -2.00
CA THR A 127 8.54 -15.12 -1.54
C THR A 127 9.39 -15.85 -0.50
N GLY A 128 8.84 -16.85 0.19
CA GLY A 128 9.46 -17.44 1.38
C GLY A 128 9.51 -16.51 2.59
N TRP A 129 8.84 -15.35 2.53
CA TRP A 129 8.64 -14.47 3.68
C TRP A 129 7.38 -14.85 4.45
N GLN A 130 7.38 -14.50 5.73
CA GLN A 130 6.23 -14.70 6.61
C GLN A 130 5.96 -13.41 7.38
N TYR A 131 4.69 -13.04 7.45
CA TYR A 131 4.21 -11.92 8.26
C TYR A 131 2.84 -12.29 8.84
N GLY A 132 2.88 -12.96 9.99
CA GLY A 132 1.74 -13.59 10.65
C GLY A 132 2.15 -14.89 11.35
N GLY A 133 1.29 -15.41 12.23
CA GLY A 133 1.52 -16.61 13.02
C GLY A 133 0.27 -17.05 13.76
#